data_AF-A0A7Z9KXI7-F1
#
_entry.id   AF-A0A7Z9KXI7-F1
#
_cell.length_a   1.000
_cell.length_b   1.000
_cell.length_c   1.000
_cell.angle_alpha   90.00
_cell.angle_beta   90.00
_cell.angle_gamma   90.00
#
_symmetry.space_group_name_H-M   'P 1'
#
loop_
_entity.id
_entity.type
_entity.pdbx_description
1 polymer ?
#
loop_
_entity_poly.entity_id
_entity_poly.type
_entity_poly.pdbx_seq_one_letter_code
_entity_poly.pdbx_strand_id
1 'polypeptide(L)'
;MSWALIAVTLMTLAPPEQDISSKRFRLAEIRTLARSDTPGDILKLMGVIEGQAAAWERQAALSLLRPVHRSVALPALERLSASTVDAITIEASIQWYRLTHSKKSLIALKRQLNKGANLRRAFQVSEKAGRPIYGASAQQFFMESVRSNSLYTRLDGALGLIELGSVGPHKAGIYVLDQEFASTNAAQRLAVIGHLSVQYKEAAFLRFLEAASVDPDAKVKALALSILSRE
;
A
#
# COMPACT_ATOMS: atom_id res chain seq x y z
N MET A 1 17.56 -29.11 53.70
CA MET A 1 17.78 -27.80 53.06
C MET A 1 18.20 -28.03 51.62
N SER A 2 17.55 -27.31 50.70
CA SER A 2 18.08 -26.75 49.44
C SER A 2 18.50 -27.70 48.30
N TRP A 3 17.77 -27.64 47.16
CA TRP A 3 18.09 -26.90 45.91
C TRP A 3 19.33 -27.48 45.20
N ALA A 4 19.41 -27.78 43.91
CA ALA A 4 18.53 -27.73 42.75
C ALA A 4 19.35 -28.25 41.53
N LEU A 5 18.70 -28.40 40.37
CA LEU A 5 19.26 -28.13 39.04
C LEU A 5 20.31 -29.16 38.52
N ILE A 6 20.22 -29.77 37.33
CA ILE A 6 19.83 -29.30 36.00
C ILE A 6 19.38 -30.53 35.19
N ALA A 7 18.15 -30.54 34.69
CA ALA A 7 17.78 -31.34 33.53
C ALA A 7 17.83 -30.40 32.32
N VAL A 8 18.83 -30.61 31.46
CA VAL A 8 18.96 -29.92 30.18
C VAL A 8 17.82 -30.39 29.28
N THR A 9 16.84 -29.53 29.06
CA THR A 9 15.76 -29.73 28.10
C THR A 9 16.31 -29.52 26.69
N LEU A 10 16.52 -30.60 25.96
CA LEU A 10 16.62 -30.61 24.51
C LEU A 10 15.33 -31.23 23.96
N MET A 11 14.34 -30.40 23.65
CA MET A 11 13.26 -30.75 22.72
C MET A 11 12.88 -29.52 21.88
N THR A 12 13.45 -29.49 20.67
CA THR A 12 12.75 -29.16 19.42
C THR A 12 11.59 -28.15 19.49
N LEU A 13 11.92 -26.87 19.34
CA LEU A 13 10.94 -25.85 18.93
C LEU A 13 10.73 -25.96 17.40
N ALA A 14 9.84 -26.85 16.98
CA ALA A 14 9.17 -26.68 15.69
C ALA A 14 8.20 -25.48 15.79
N PRO A 15 8.17 -24.55 14.82
CA PRO A 15 7.23 -23.42 14.82
C PRO A 15 5.78 -23.90 14.56
N PRO A 16 4.75 -23.11 14.93
CA PRO A 16 3.38 -23.58 15.10
C PRO A 16 2.61 -23.66 13.76
N GLU A 17 2.59 -24.83 13.12
CA GLU A 17 1.76 -25.05 11.91
C GLU A 17 0.23 -24.98 12.16
N GLN A 18 -0.21 -25.10 13.42
CA GLN A 18 -1.64 -25.11 13.79
C GLN A 18 -2.32 -23.73 13.72
N ASP A 19 -1.59 -22.63 13.95
CA ASP A 19 -2.16 -21.27 13.98
C ASP A 19 -2.45 -20.71 12.57
N ILE A 20 -1.55 -21.01 11.62
CA ILE A 20 -1.70 -20.54 10.23
C ILE A 20 -2.91 -21.18 9.55
N SER A 21 -3.16 -22.47 9.78
CA SER A 21 -4.28 -23.20 9.18
C SER A 21 -5.63 -22.67 9.66
N SER A 22 -5.74 -22.41 10.98
CA SER A 22 -6.94 -21.82 11.59
C SER A 22 -7.21 -20.40 11.06
N LYS A 23 -6.16 -19.57 10.95
CA LYS A 23 -6.26 -18.24 10.36
C LYS A 23 -6.70 -18.26 8.89
N ARG A 24 -6.17 -19.19 8.09
CA ARG A 24 -6.56 -19.38 6.68
C ARG A 24 -8.02 -19.79 6.56
N PHE A 25 -8.48 -20.73 7.38
CA PHE A 25 -9.87 -21.16 7.41
C PHE A 25 -10.79 -19.98 7.74
N ARG A 26 -10.46 -19.23 8.80
CA ARG A 26 -11.24 -18.06 9.20
C ARG A 26 -11.28 -16.95 8.14
N LEU A 27 -10.19 -16.71 7.43
CA LEU A 27 -10.18 -15.80 6.27
C LEU A 27 -11.07 -16.30 5.13
N ALA A 28 -11.13 -17.61 4.90
CA ALA A 28 -12.02 -18.20 3.90
C ALA A 28 -13.49 -17.99 4.28
N GLU A 29 -13.86 -18.18 5.54
CA GLU A 29 -15.21 -17.89 6.03
C GLU A 29 -15.61 -16.43 5.81
N ILE A 30 -14.75 -15.48 6.19
CA ILE A 30 -15.00 -14.04 5.98
C ILE A 30 -15.19 -13.73 4.49
N ARG A 31 -14.39 -14.35 3.60
CA ARG A 31 -14.55 -14.21 2.15
C ARG A 31 -15.87 -14.79 1.64
N THR A 32 -16.30 -15.92 2.18
CA THR A 32 -17.59 -16.53 1.83
C THR A 32 -18.75 -15.62 2.25
N LEU A 33 -18.73 -15.11 3.48
CA LEU A 33 -19.71 -14.13 3.95
C LEU A 33 -19.73 -12.88 3.08
N ALA A 34 -18.55 -12.34 2.76
CA ALA A 34 -18.44 -11.13 1.96
C ALA A 34 -18.88 -11.28 0.50
N ARG A 35 -18.95 -12.51 -0.04
CA ARG A 35 -19.44 -12.82 -1.40
C ARG A 35 -20.94 -13.09 -1.45
N SER A 36 -21.58 -13.35 -0.31
CA SER A 36 -23.01 -13.60 -0.22
C SER A 36 -23.79 -12.29 -0.29
N ASP A 37 -24.92 -12.30 -0.99
CA ASP A 37 -25.87 -11.19 -1.03
C ASP A 37 -27.06 -11.42 -0.06
N THR A 38 -27.02 -12.53 0.69
CA THR A 38 -28.07 -12.91 1.64
C THR A 38 -28.04 -11.98 2.86
N PRO A 39 -29.18 -11.39 3.29
CA PRO A 39 -29.21 -10.45 4.42
C PRO A 39 -28.57 -11.00 5.70
N GLY A 40 -28.80 -12.28 6.02
CA GLY A 40 -28.20 -12.92 7.19
C GLY A 40 -26.67 -13.00 7.15
N ASP A 41 -26.08 -13.23 5.98
CA ASP A 41 -24.62 -13.29 5.84
C ASP A 41 -23.99 -11.89 5.83
N ILE A 42 -24.69 -10.90 5.26
CA ILE A 42 -24.31 -9.49 5.37
C ILE A 42 -24.25 -9.08 6.85
N LEU A 43 -25.27 -9.44 7.64
CA LEU A 43 -25.28 -9.16 9.09
C LEU A 43 -24.17 -9.89 9.84
N LYS A 44 -23.85 -11.14 9.49
CA LYS A 44 -22.72 -11.86 10.07
C LYS A 44 -21.39 -11.18 9.75
N LEU A 45 -21.19 -10.74 8.50
CA LEU A 45 -19.99 -9.99 8.10
C LEU A 45 -19.88 -8.68 8.90
N MET A 46 -21.00 -7.97 9.07
CA MET A 46 -21.05 -6.76 9.90
C MET A 46 -20.74 -7.06 11.36
N GLY A 47 -21.21 -8.20 11.89
CA GLY A 47 -20.84 -8.70 13.21
C GLY A 47 -19.33 -8.92 13.37
N VAL A 48 -18.63 -9.38 12.33
CA VAL A 48 -17.16 -9.44 12.33
C VAL A 48 -16.56 -8.03 12.39
N ILE A 49 -17.06 -7.10 11.56
CA ILE A 49 -16.51 -5.72 11.46
C ILE A 49 -16.68 -4.94 12.76
N GLU A 50 -17.84 -5.05 13.40
CA GLU A 50 -18.22 -4.23 14.55
C GLU A 50 -17.97 -4.91 15.91
N GLY A 51 -17.87 -6.23 15.93
CA GLY A 51 -17.73 -7.03 17.15
C GLY A 51 -16.31 -7.10 17.71
N GLN A 52 -16.13 -8.06 18.62
CA GLN A 52 -14.87 -8.32 19.35
C GLN A 52 -13.88 -9.19 18.57
N ALA A 53 -14.04 -9.31 17.25
CA ALA A 53 -13.13 -10.08 16.40
C ALA A 53 -11.72 -9.47 16.44
N ALA A 54 -10.71 -10.30 16.20
CA ALA A 54 -9.32 -9.85 16.14
C ALA A 54 -9.16 -8.74 15.08
N ALA A 55 -8.23 -7.79 15.31
CA ALA A 55 -8.05 -6.64 14.41
C ALA A 55 -7.81 -7.05 12.95
N TRP A 56 -7.11 -8.16 12.71
CA TRP A 56 -6.86 -8.69 11.37
C TRP A 56 -8.12 -9.26 10.70
N GLU A 57 -9.06 -9.85 11.46
CA GLU A 57 -10.36 -10.32 10.93
C GLU A 57 -11.20 -9.13 10.49
N ARG A 58 -11.25 -8.10 11.35
CA ARG A 58 -11.98 -6.86 11.09
C ARG A 58 -11.44 -6.15 9.85
N GLN A 59 -10.12 -6.03 9.75
CA GLN A 59 -9.46 -5.47 8.57
C GLN A 59 -9.77 -6.30 7.31
N ALA A 60 -9.69 -7.63 7.38
CA ALA A 60 -10.00 -8.50 6.25
C ALA A 60 -11.45 -8.33 5.80
N ALA A 61 -12.40 -8.33 6.74
CA ALA A 61 -13.82 -8.12 6.45
C ALA A 61 -14.10 -6.75 5.81
N LEU A 62 -13.50 -5.68 6.35
CA LEU A 62 -13.59 -4.33 5.77
C LEU A 62 -13.07 -4.32 4.32
N SER A 63 -11.92 -4.93 4.05
CA SER A 63 -11.31 -4.93 2.71
C SER A 63 -12.15 -5.61 1.63
N LEU A 64 -13.08 -6.47 2.04
CA LEU A 64 -13.95 -7.25 1.18
C LEU A 64 -15.35 -6.65 1.02
N LEU A 65 -15.61 -5.46 1.57
CA LEU A 65 -16.89 -4.79 1.39
C LEU A 65 -17.19 -4.51 -0.09
N ARG A 66 -18.44 -4.77 -0.48
CA ARG A 66 -18.98 -4.59 -1.84
C ARG A 66 -20.12 -3.56 -1.81
N PRO A 67 -20.52 -3.01 -2.97
CA PRO A 67 -21.63 -2.05 -3.04
C PRO A 67 -22.93 -2.52 -2.39
N VAL A 68 -23.23 -3.82 -2.42
CA VAL A 68 -24.43 -4.40 -1.78
C VAL A 68 -24.44 -4.22 -0.26
N HIS A 69 -23.27 -4.13 0.40
CA HIS A 69 -23.19 -3.93 1.85
C HIS A 69 -23.37 -2.47 2.27
N ARG A 70 -23.46 -1.53 1.31
CA ARG A 70 -23.39 -0.09 1.59
C ARG A 70 -24.37 0.37 2.66
N SER A 71 -25.65 0.01 2.55
CA SER A 71 -26.68 0.48 3.49
C SER A 71 -26.38 0.11 4.94
N VAL A 72 -25.84 -1.08 5.18
CA VAL A 72 -25.55 -1.60 6.53
C VAL A 72 -24.16 -1.17 7.01
N ALA A 73 -23.18 -1.08 6.10
CA ALA A 73 -21.79 -0.80 6.46
C ALA A 73 -21.50 0.68 6.75
N LEU A 74 -22.24 1.62 6.16
CA LEU A 74 -21.90 3.05 6.23
C LEU A 74 -21.77 3.61 7.66
N PRO A 75 -22.70 3.35 8.60
CA PRO A 75 -22.56 3.83 9.98
C PRO A 75 -21.30 3.29 10.67
N ALA A 76 -20.99 2.02 10.45
CA ALA A 76 -19.78 1.39 10.98
C ALA A 76 -18.51 2.02 10.38
N LEU A 77 -18.49 2.27 9.07
CA LEU A 77 -17.35 2.86 8.38
C LEU A 77 -17.03 4.28 8.86
N GLU A 78 -18.05 5.12 9.06
CA GLU A 78 -17.88 6.46 9.61
C GLU A 78 -17.25 6.40 11.00
N ARG A 79 -17.78 5.56 11.90
CA ARG A 79 -17.25 5.36 13.25
C ARG A 79 -15.83 4.79 13.25
N LEU A 80 -15.57 3.76 12.44
CA LEU A 80 -14.28 3.07 12.41
C LEU A 80 -13.17 3.88 11.73
N SER A 81 -13.51 4.87 10.90
CA SER A 81 -12.54 5.83 10.36
C SER A 81 -11.87 6.71 11.41
N ALA A 82 -12.37 6.68 12.66
CA ALA A 82 -11.79 7.33 13.83
C ALA A 82 -11.26 6.33 14.87
N SER A 83 -11.07 5.06 14.50
CA SER A 83 -10.50 4.05 15.41
C SER A 83 -9.06 4.39 15.80
N THR A 84 -8.63 3.90 16.96
CA THR A 84 -7.23 3.95 17.41
C THR A 84 -6.38 2.84 16.81
N VAL A 85 -6.99 1.83 16.17
CA VAL A 85 -6.30 0.71 15.53
C VAL A 85 -6.03 1.05 14.07
N ASP A 86 -4.79 1.42 13.75
CA ASP A 86 -4.36 1.88 12.43
C ASP A 86 -4.90 1.04 11.25
N ALA A 87 -4.76 -0.28 11.32
CA ALA A 87 -5.21 -1.18 10.26
C ALA A 87 -6.72 -1.08 9.98
N ILE A 88 -7.52 -0.89 11.03
CA ILE A 88 -8.98 -0.73 10.95
C ILE A 88 -9.31 0.67 10.42
N THR A 89 -8.66 1.70 10.97
CA THR A 89 -8.85 3.11 10.58
C THR A 89 -8.58 3.33 9.10
N ILE A 90 -7.47 2.78 8.60
CA ILE A 90 -7.06 2.87 7.19
C ILE A 90 -8.10 2.18 6.29
N GLU A 91 -8.43 0.92 6.57
CA GLU A 91 -9.34 0.18 5.70
C GLU A 91 -10.76 0.74 5.75
N ALA A 92 -11.26 1.14 6.92
CA ALA A 92 -12.56 1.79 7.05
C ALA A 92 -12.62 3.10 6.26
N SER A 93 -11.58 3.94 6.32
CA SER A 93 -11.52 5.20 5.57
C SER A 93 -11.51 4.97 4.05
N ILE A 94 -10.76 3.96 3.59
CA ILE A 94 -10.72 3.55 2.17
C ILE A 94 -12.12 3.14 1.71
N GLN A 95 -12.78 2.25 2.43
CA GLN A 95 -14.07 1.71 2.04
C GLN A 95 -15.19 2.75 2.17
N TRP A 96 -15.12 3.63 3.16
CA TRP A 96 -16.07 4.74 3.29
C TRP A 96 -16.03 5.67 2.07
N TYR A 97 -14.82 6.00 1.60
CA TYR A 97 -14.65 6.81 0.41
C TYR A 97 -15.15 6.06 -0.84
N ARG A 98 -14.78 4.79 -1.02
CA ARG A 98 -15.20 3.99 -2.19
C ARG A 98 -16.72 3.81 -2.28
N LEU A 99 -17.42 3.71 -1.15
CA LEU A 99 -18.87 3.48 -1.14
C LEU A 99 -19.68 4.77 -1.23
N THR A 100 -19.11 5.93 -0.91
CA THR A 100 -19.87 7.21 -0.86
C THR A 100 -19.38 8.29 -1.80
N HIS A 101 -18.07 8.34 -2.07
CA HIS A 101 -17.39 9.47 -2.70
C HIS A 101 -17.75 10.84 -2.08
N SER A 102 -18.07 10.87 -0.79
CA SER A 102 -18.54 12.08 -0.11
C SER A 102 -17.40 12.96 0.37
N LYS A 103 -17.62 14.28 0.49
CA LYS A 103 -16.64 15.22 1.07
C LYS A 103 -16.21 14.79 2.48
N LYS A 104 -17.13 14.28 3.31
CA LYS A 104 -16.83 13.78 4.66
C LYS A 104 -15.85 12.60 4.63
N SER A 105 -16.12 11.59 3.81
CA SER A 105 -15.23 10.43 3.64
C SER A 105 -13.86 10.83 3.10
N LEU A 106 -13.79 11.81 2.20
CA LEU A 106 -12.51 12.33 1.69
C LEU A 106 -11.71 13.03 2.80
N ILE A 107 -12.36 13.82 3.66
CA ILE A 107 -11.70 14.45 4.82
C ILE A 107 -11.16 13.38 5.76
N ALA A 108 -11.93 12.33 6.05
CA ALA A 108 -11.48 11.21 6.88
C ALA A 108 -10.26 10.51 6.26
N LEU A 109 -10.29 10.24 4.95
CA LEU A 109 -9.16 9.67 4.21
C LEU A 109 -7.93 10.59 4.25
N LYS A 110 -8.12 11.91 4.12
CA LYS A 110 -7.02 12.90 4.17
C LYS A 110 -6.38 13.01 5.56
N ARG A 111 -7.12 12.78 6.65
CA ARG A 111 -6.53 12.72 8.00
C ARG A 111 -5.53 11.59 8.16
N GLN A 112 -5.62 10.57 7.30
CA GLN A 112 -4.74 9.41 7.31
C GLN A 112 -3.56 9.56 6.36
N LEU A 113 -3.34 10.69 5.67
CA LEU A 113 -2.31 10.79 4.61
C LEU A 113 -0.94 10.27 5.05
N ASN A 114 -0.55 10.49 6.31
CA ASN A 114 0.67 9.98 6.95
C ASN A 114 0.80 8.45 7.05
N LYS A 115 -0.29 7.71 6.80
CA LYS A 115 -0.34 6.25 6.77
C LYS A 115 0.02 5.66 5.40
N GLY A 116 0.35 6.49 4.42
CA GLY A 116 1.09 6.10 3.21
C GLY A 116 0.27 5.49 2.06
N ALA A 117 0.95 4.70 1.22
CA ALA A 117 0.48 4.26 -0.10
C ALA A 117 -0.80 3.40 -0.10
N ASN A 118 -1.15 2.77 1.03
CA ASN A 118 -2.34 1.91 1.13
C ASN A 118 -3.65 2.67 0.84
N LEU A 119 -3.69 3.98 1.10
CA LEU A 119 -4.86 4.84 0.86
C LEU A 119 -5.17 5.00 -0.64
N ARG A 120 -4.20 4.74 -1.52
CA ARG A 120 -4.39 4.86 -2.97
C ARG A 120 -5.46 3.90 -3.50
N ARG A 121 -5.66 2.77 -2.82
CA ARG A 121 -6.74 1.80 -3.12
C ARG A 121 -8.13 2.43 -3.05
N ALA A 122 -8.31 3.53 -2.31
CA ALA A 122 -9.58 4.25 -2.26
C ALA A 122 -9.98 4.84 -3.62
N PHE A 123 -9.01 5.08 -4.50
CA PHE A 123 -9.22 5.67 -5.82
C PHE A 123 -9.08 4.67 -6.96
N GLN A 124 -8.80 3.39 -6.67
CA GLN A 124 -8.67 2.35 -7.68
C GLN A 124 -10.05 2.01 -8.26
N VAL A 125 -10.20 2.19 -9.57
CA VAL A 125 -11.44 1.93 -10.31
C VAL A 125 -11.39 0.60 -11.06
N SER A 126 -10.20 0.16 -11.49
CA SER A 126 -10.02 -1.13 -12.15
C SER A 126 -8.56 -1.58 -12.12
N GLU A 127 -8.25 -2.66 -12.84
CA GLU A 127 -6.90 -3.18 -13.02
C GLU A 127 -6.74 -3.65 -14.47
N LYS A 128 -5.58 -3.36 -15.09
CA LYS A 128 -5.24 -3.80 -16.45
C LYS A 128 -3.81 -4.32 -16.47
N ALA A 129 -3.64 -5.58 -16.86
CA ALA A 129 -2.33 -6.25 -16.92
C ALA A 129 -1.52 -6.14 -15.62
N GLY A 130 -2.16 -6.38 -14.47
CA GLY A 130 -1.52 -6.30 -13.15
C GLY A 130 -1.29 -4.86 -12.66
N ARG A 131 -1.78 -3.85 -13.38
CA ARG A 131 -1.61 -2.44 -13.03
C ARG A 131 -2.93 -1.83 -12.58
N PRO A 132 -3.00 -1.22 -11.37
CA PRO A 132 -4.20 -0.51 -10.96
C PRO A 132 -4.50 0.67 -11.91
N ILE A 133 -5.78 0.93 -12.14
CA ILE A 133 -6.25 2.13 -12.84
C ILE A 133 -6.97 2.98 -11.79
N TYR A 134 -6.64 4.27 -11.74
CA TYR A 134 -7.19 5.21 -10.77
C TYR A 134 -8.18 6.18 -11.41
N GLY A 135 -9.14 6.64 -10.62
CA GLY A 135 -10.09 7.68 -11.02
C GLY A 135 -9.45 9.08 -11.08
N ALA A 136 -10.13 10.03 -11.72
CA ALA A 136 -9.62 11.39 -11.95
C ALA A 136 -9.25 12.15 -10.65
N SER A 137 -9.94 11.88 -9.53
CA SER A 137 -9.67 12.51 -8.24
C SER A 137 -8.41 11.98 -7.53
N ALA A 138 -7.79 10.92 -8.04
CA ALA A 138 -6.64 10.27 -7.42
C ALA A 138 -5.39 11.15 -7.44
N GLN A 139 -5.14 11.85 -8.54
CA GLN A 139 -3.93 12.64 -8.75
C GLN A 139 -3.78 13.73 -7.67
N GLN A 140 -4.85 14.49 -7.42
CA GLN A 140 -4.81 15.54 -6.39
C GLN A 140 -4.53 14.95 -5.00
N PHE A 141 -5.14 13.82 -4.66
CA PHE A 141 -4.91 13.16 -3.38
C PHE A 141 -3.47 12.65 -3.24
N PHE A 142 -2.90 12.08 -4.31
CA PHE A 142 -1.53 11.61 -4.31
C PHE A 142 -0.52 12.74 -4.11
N MET A 143 -0.73 13.85 -4.81
CA MET A 143 0.05 15.07 -4.63
C MET A 143 0.03 15.59 -3.19
N GLU A 144 -1.16 15.64 -2.60
CA GLU A 144 -1.31 16.06 -1.20
C GLU A 144 -0.60 15.08 -0.24
N SER A 145 -0.67 13.78 -0.50
CA SER A 145 0.01 12.74 0.30
C SER A 145 1.53 12.83 0.23
N VAL A 146 2.08 13.19 -0.93
CA VAL A 146 3.53 13.39 -1.12
C VAL A 146 3.99 14.63 -0.36
N ARG A 147 3.18 15.70 -0.33
CA ARG A 147 3.50 16.93 0.40
C ARG A 147 3.37 16.77 1.92
N SER A 148 2.37 16.01 2.38
CA SER A 148 2.10 15.85 3.82
C SER A 148 3.09 14.93 4.52
N ASN A 149 3.71 14.03 3.76
CA ASN A 149 4.64 13.07 4.31
C ASN A 149 6.00 13.27 3.69
N SER A 150 6.99 13.56 4.51
CA SER A 150 8.40 13.29 4.21
C SER A 150 8.66 11.77 4.09
N LEU A 151 7.83 11.03 3.35
CA LEU A 151 7.88 9.57 3.19
C LEU A 151 8.40 9.19 1.81
N TYR A 152 9.63 8.69 1.82
CA TYR A 152 10.16 7.49 1.17
C TYR A 152 9.15 6.74 0.28
N THR A 153 9.38 6.82 -1.02
CA THR A 153 8.61 6.12 -2.04
C THR A 153 9.08 4.66 -2.07
N ARG A 154 8.35 3.77 -1.40
CA ARG A 154 8.57 2.33 -1.53
C ARG A 154 8.13 1.87 -2.93
N LEU A 155 9.10 1.38 -3.71
CA LEU A 155 8.95 0.75 -5.03
C LEU A 155 8.21 -0.60 -4.93
N ASP A 156 6.92 -0.60 -4.60
CA ASP A 156 6.08 -1.79 -4.76
C ASP A 156 5.18 -1.60 -5.99
N GLY A 157 5.58 -2.25 -7.09
CA GLY A 157 4.71 -2.76 -8.17
C GLY A 157 3.73 -1.80 -8.88
N ALA A 158 3.94 -1.64 -10.20
CA ALA A 158 3.02 -1.12 -11.23
C ALA A 158 2.40 0.27 -11.07
N LEU A 159 2.41 0.87 -9.87
CA LEU A 159 2.03 2.26 -9.57
C LEU A 159 2.95 2.89 -8.53
N GLY A 160 4.25 2.57 -8.61
CA GLY A 160 5.27 3.47 -8.10
C GLY A 160 5.24 4.75 -8.92
N LEU A 161 4.28 5.65 -8.65
CA LEU A 161 4.28 7.00 -9.20
C LEU A 161 5.60 7.63 -8.78
N ILE A 162 6.56 7.61 -9.70
CA ILE A 162 7.55 8.65 -9.80
C ILE A 162 6.75 9.85 -10.29
N GLU A 163 6.22 10.62 -9.34
CA GLU A 163 5.57 11.86 -9.69
C GLU A 163 6.66 12.85 -10.09
N LEU A 164 6.83 13.00 -11.40
CA LEU A 164 7.59 14.10 -12.00
C LEU A 164 6.74 15.37 -11.92
N GLY A 165 6.36 15.72 -10.70
CA GLY A 165 5.66 16.94 -10.40
C GLY A 165 6.61 18.11 -10.52
N SER A 166 6.35 18.97 -11.51
CA SER A 166 6.91 20.30 -11.63
C SER A 166 6.48 21.16 -10.44
N VAL A 167 7.40 21.41 -9.51
CA VAL A 167 7.35 22.57 -8.61
C VAL A 167 8.78 23.06 -8.45
N GLY A 168 9.19 24.01 -9.30
CA GLY A 168 10.54 24.61 -9.31
C GLY A 168 11.51 23.98 -10.32
N PRO A 169 12.76 24.48 -10.43
CA PRO A 169 13.75 24.00 -11.41
C PRO A 169 14.16 22.53 -11.21
N HIS A 170 13.74 21.90 -10.11
CA HIS A 170 13.96 20.49 -9.81
C HIS A 170 12.63 19.82 -9.48
N LYS A 171 12.21 18.83 -10.30
CA LYS A 171 11.01 18.02 -10.04
C LYS A 171 11.27 17.18 -8.79
N ALA A 172 10.44 17.32 -7.76
CA ALA A 172 10.63 16.74 -6.43
C ALA A 172 10.92 15.23 -6.43
N GLY A 173 10.37 14.48 -7.40
CA GLY A 173 10.60 13.04 -7.54
C GLY A 173 12.04 12.65 -7.91
N ILE A 174 12.77 13.49 -8.65
CA ILE A 174 14.13 13.16 -9.11
C ILE A 174 15.17 13.43 -8.02
N TYR A 175 15.01 14.51 -7.26
CA TYR A 175 15.90 14.85 -6.15
C TYR A 175 15.91 13.77 -5.04
N VAL A 176 14.74 13.18 -4.76
CA VAL A 176 14.60 12.10 -3.77
C VAL A 176 15.27 10.81 -4.28
N LEU A 177 15.17 10.53 -5.59
CA LEU A 177 15.84 9.39 -6.20
C LEU A 177 17.36 9.52 -6.13
N ASP A 178 17.94 10.69 -6.42
CA ASP A 178 19.39 10.92 -6.33
C ASP A 178 19.94 10.62 -4.91
N GLN A 179 19.16 10.93 -3.86
CA GLN A 179 19.57 10.68 -2.46
C GLN A 179 19.44 9.21 -2.04
N GLU A 180 18.45 8.48 -2.55
CA GLU A 180 18.17 7.09 -2.17
C GLU A 180 18.74 6.05 -3.15
N PHE A 181 19.21 6.47 -4.32
CA PHE A 181 19.69 5.56 -5.35
C PHE A 181 20.81 4.66 -4.82
N ALA A 182 21.82 5.22 -4.17
CA ALA A 182 22.96 4.46 -3.66
C ALA A 182 22.60 3.43 -2.56
N SER A 183 21.48 3.60 -1.84
CA SER A 183 21.09 2.76 -0.71
C SER A 183 20.07 1.67 -1.06
N THR A 184 19.47 1.71 -2.26
CA THR A 184 18.51 0.70 -2.75
C THR A 184 19.23 -0.52 -3.36
N ASN A 185 18.51 -1.60 -3.69
CA ASN A 185 19.13 -2.76 -4.36
C ASN A 185 19.14 -2.61 -5.91
N ALA A 186 20.01 -3.36 -6.58
CA ALA A 186 20.20 -3.24 -8.04
C ALA A 186 18.93 -3.51 -8.86
N ALA A 187 18.07 -4.43 -8.44
CA ALA A 187 16.82 -4.74 -9.13
C ALA A 187 15.83 -3.56 -9.10
N GLN A 188 15.76 -2.85 -7.97
CA GLN A 188 14.95 -1.64 -7.81
C GLN A 188 15.50 -0.50 -8.67
N ARG A 189 16.82 -0.30 -8.68
CA ARG A 189 17.47 0.72 -9.52
C ARG A 189 17.23 0.48 -11.02
N LEU A 190 17.36 -0.75 -11.48
CA LEU A 190 17.04 -1.15 -12.86
C LEU A 190 15.57 -0.85 -13.22
N ALA A 191 14.64 -1.17 -12.33
CA ALA A 191 13.23 -0.91 -12.55
C ALA A 191 12.93 0.60 -12.68
N VAL A 192 13.56 1.43 -11.85
CA VAL A 192 13.43 2.90 -11.91
C VAL A 192 13.94 3.45 -13.25
N ILE A 193 15.17 3.09 -13.64
CA ILE A 193 15.77 3.54 -14.90
C ILE A 193 14.92 3.10 -16.09
N GLY A 194 14.49 1.83 -16.11
CA GLY A 194 13.64 1.30 -17.17
C GLY A 194 12.30 2.04 -17.27
N HIS A 195 11.69 2.37 -16.13
CA HIS A 195 10.41 3.08 -16.09
C HIS A 195 10.51 4.53 -16.55
N LEU A 196 11.58 5.23 -16.15
CA LEU A 196 11.80 6.63 -16.50
C LEU A 196 12.44 6.84 -17.88
N SER A 197 12.92 5.78 -18.53
CA SER A 197 13.57 5.84 -19.84
C SER A 197 12.76 6.60 -20.91
N VAL A 198 11.42 6.63 -20.79
CA VAL A 198 10.53 7.40 -21.68
C VAL A 198 10.68 8.92 -21.55
N GLN A 199 11.35 9.41 -20.52
CA GLN A 199 11.61 10.83 -20.22
C GLN A 199 13.07 11.20 -20.39
N TYR A 200 13.84 10.42 -21.16
CA TYR A 200 15.28 10.62 -21.39
C TYR A 200 15.67 12.03 -21.87
N LYS A 201 14.73 12.85 -22.37
CA LYS A 201 14.98 14.24 -22.78
C LYS A 201 14.85 15.27 -21.66
N GLU A 202 14.41 14.87 -20.47
CA GLU A 202 14.23 15.76 -19.33
C GLU A 202 15.57 15.98 -18.60
N ALA A 203 16.00 17.24 -18.45
CA ALA A 203 17.31 17.59 -17.88
C ALA A 203 17.55 16.99 -16.49
N ALA A 204 16.53 16.92 -15.66
CA ALA A 204 16.63 16.32 -14.34
C ALA A 204 16.82 14.79 -14.42
N PHE A 205 16.18 14.11 -15.37
CA PHE A 205 16.36 12.67 -15.54
C PHE A 205 17.70 12.33 -16.19
N LEU A 206 18.22 13.20 -17.07
CA LEU A 206 19.59 13.08 -17.58
C LEU A 206 20.62 13.11 -16.44
N ARG A 207 20.47 14.03 -15.47
CA ARG A 207 21.33 14.07 -14.27
C ARG A 207 21.24 12.80 -13.43
N PHE A 208 20.04 12.26 -13.26
CA PHE A 208 19.85 10.97 -12.59
C PHE A 208 20.52 9.81 -13.35
N LEU A 209 20.41 9.79 -14.68
CA LEU A 209 21.07 8.79 -15.53
C LEU A 209 22.60 8.92 -15.48
N GLU A 210 23.13 10.13 -15.41
CA GLU A 210 24.57 10.38 -15.21
C GLU A 210 25.05 9.78 -13.88
N ALA A 211 24.31 9.97 -12.78
CA ALA A 211 24.62 9.33 -11.50
C ALA A 211 24.52 7.80 -11.58
N ALA A 212 23.52 7.27 -12.29
CA ALA A 212 23.36 5.83 -12.51
C ALA A 212 24.44 5.22 -13.44
N SER A 213 25.09 6.01 -14.27
CA SER A 213 26.14 5.57 -15.21
C SER A 213 27.44 5.15 -14.51
N VAL A 214 27.60 5.52 -13.24
CA VAL A 214 28.73 5.14 -12.39
C VAL A 214 28.34 4.16 -11.28
N ASP A 215 27.16 3.55 -11.37
CA ASP A 215 26.67 2.58 -10.39
C ASP A 215 27.61 1.36 -10.28
N PRO A 216 27.86 0.82 -9.07
CA PRO A 216 28.68 -0.39 -8.88
C PRO A 216 28.08 -1.65 -9.52
N ASP A 217 26.76 -1.69 -9.74
CA ASP A 217 26.11 -2.79 -10.46
C ASP A 217 26.22 -2.59 -11.97
N ALA A 218 26.86 -3.57 -12.64
CA ALA A 218 27.13 -3.50 -14.07
C ALA A 218 25.86 -3.41 -14.94
N LYS A 219 24.73 -3.99 -14.51
CA LYS A 219 23.48 -3.96 -15.28
C LYS A 219 22.81 -2.59 -15.16
N VAL A 220 22.80 -2.01 -13.97
CA VAL A 220 22.29 -0.65 -13.72
C VAL A 220 23.06 0.36 -14.57
N LYS A 221 24.40 0.30 -14.48
CA LYS A 221 25.31 1.12 -15.28
C LYS A 221 25.09 0.99 -16.78
N ALA A 222 25.04 -0.24 -17.30
CA ALA A 222 24.85 -0.49 -18.73
C ALA A 222 23.51 0.06 -19.23
N LEU A 223 22.44 -0.11 -18.45
CA LEU A 223 21.12 0.41 -18.81
C LEU A 223 21.11 1.95 -18.86
N ALA A 224 21.69 2.61 -17.86
CA ALA A 224 21.79 4.08 -17.83
C ALA A 224 22.54 4.63 -19.04
N LEU A 225 23.73 4.08 -19.34
CA LEU A 225 24.53 4.44 -20.51
C LEU A 225 23.78 4.20 -21.83
N SER A 226 23.03 3.10 -21.93
CA SER A 226 22.24 2.77 -23.13
C SER A 226 21.08 3.73 -23.39
N ILE A 227 20.67 4.51 -22.39
CA ILE A 227 19.61 5.52 -22.52
C ILE A 227 20.24 6.90 -22.77
N LEU A 228 21.34 7.22 -22.09
CA LEU A 228 22.11 8.46 -22.34
C LEU A 228 22.65 8.55 -23.78
N SER A 229 22.92 7.41 -24.41
CA SER A 229 23.38 7.32 -25.81
C SER A 229 22.26 7.35 -26.85
N ARG A 230 20.99 7.46 -26.43
CA ARG A 230 19.85 7.64 -27.35
C ARG A 230 19.68 9.12 -27.63
N GLU A 231 20.27 9.60 -28.71
CA GLU A 231 19.99 10.93 -29.29
C GLU A 231 18.53 11.01 -29.79
#